data_AF-A0A7C4I343-F1
#
_entry.id   AF-A0A7C4I343-F1
#
_cell.length_a   1.000
_cell.length_b   1.000
_cell.length_c   1.000
_cell.angle_alpha   90.00
_cell.angle_beta   90.00
_cell.angle_gamma   90.00
#
_symmetry.space_group_name_H-M   'P 1'
#
loop_
_entity.id
_entity.type
_entity.pdbx_description
1 polymer ?
#
loop_
_entity_poly.entity_id
_entity_poly.type
_entity_poly.pdbx_seq_one_letter_code
_entity_poly.pdbx_strand_id
1 'polypeptide(L)' 'NKPTTVIEGLNGSKKDLQEIASKLKSTLACGGVVKDGVILLQGDHRDRVRKALVELGLSEENIEVI' A
#
# COMPACT_ATOMS: atom_id res chain seq x y z
N ASN A 1 15.64 13.96 2.15
CA ASN A 1 14.95 12.65 2.23
C ASN A 1 13.50 12.83 1.83
N LYS A 2 13.06 12.20 0.74
CA LYS A 2 11.63 12.16 0.41
C LYS A 2 10.97 11.08 1.29
N PRO A 3 9.83 11.36 1.93
CA PRO A 3 9.10 10.34 2.66
C PRO A 3 8.72 9.20 1.71
N THR A 4 8.76 7.98 2.22
CA THR A 4 8.36 6.77 1.50
C THR A 4 7.46 5.97 2.41
N THR A 5 6.29 5.59 1.92
CA THR A 5 5.38 4.71 2.64
C THR A 5 5.70 3.27 2.24
N VAL A 6 5.96 2.42 3.23
CA VAL A 6 6.25 0.99 3.04
C VAL A 6 5.04 0.21 3.53
N ILE A 7 4.59 -0.75 2.73
CA ILE A 7 3.45 -1.60 3.04
C ILE A 7 3.92 -3.04 2.91
N GLU A 8 3.88 -3.77 4.01
CA GLU A 8 4.32 -5.16 4.12
C GLU A 8 3.29 -6.00 4.90
N GLY A 9 3.49 -7.31 4.98
CA GLY A 9 2.57 -8.20 5.71
C GLY A 9 1.23 -8.46 5.03
N LEU A 10 1.06 -8.03 3.78
CA LEU A 10 -0.13 -8.32 2.99
C LEU A 10 -0.17 -9.81 2.61
N ASN A 11 -1.14 -10.54 3.17
CA ASN A 11 -1.43 -11.92 2.80
C ASN A 11 -2.15 -11.96 1.44
N GLY A 12 -1.35 -11.96 0.37
CA GLY A 12 -1.85 -12.05 -1.00
C GLY A 12 -0.83 -12.71 -1.92
N SER A 13 -1.32 -13.27 -3.02
CA SER A 13 -0.44 -13.72 -4.10
C SER A 13 0.30 -12.52 -4.70
N LYS A 14 1.41 -12.77 -5.41
CA LYS A 14 2.18 -11.73 -6.10
C LYS A 14 1.30 -10.87 -7.03
N LYS A 15 0.25 -11.47 -7.60
CA LYS A 15 -0.75 -10.79 -8.43
C LYS A 15 -1.59 -9.81 -7.60
N ASP A 16 -2.08 -10.23 -6.44
CA ASP A 16 -2.87 -9.38 -5.53
C ASP A 16 -2.05 -8.17 -5.09
N LEU A 17 -0.78 -8.36 -4.73
CA LEU A 17 0.13 -7.27 -4.38
C LEU A 17 0.31 -6.27 -5.53
N GLN A 18 0.39 -6.74 -6.77
CA GLN A 18 0.47 -5.85 -7.94
C GLN A 18 -0.82 -5.09 -8.18
N GLU A 19 -1.98 -5.73 -8.02
CA GLU A 19 -3.28 -5.08 -8.16
C GLU A 19 -3.50 -4.02 -7.08
N ILE A 20 -3.21 -4.36 -5.82
CA ILE A 20 -3.24 -3.43 -4.67
C ILE A 20 -2.30 -2.25 -4.93
N ALA A 21 -1.05 -2.50 -5.30
CA ALA A 21 -0.09 -1.45 -5.61
C ALA A 21 -0.54 -0.55 -6.77
N SER A 22 -1.12 -1.13 -7.82
CA SER A 22 -1.66 -0.38 -8.96
C SER A 22 -2.78 0.55 -8.50
N LYS A 23 -3.72 0.02 -7.71
CA LYS A 23 -4.86 0.77 -7.19
C LYS A 23 -4.41 1.89 -6.25
N LEU A 24 -3.47 1.62 -5.34
CA LEU A 24 -2.87 2.62 -4.47
C LEU A 24 -2.18 3.73 -5.26
N LYS A 25 -1.38 3.40 -6.28
CA LYS A 25 -0.73 4.41 -7.14
C LYS A 25 -1.75 5.30 -7.85
N SER A 26 -2.82 4.71 -8.41
CA SER A 26 -3.90 5.47 -9.05
C SER A 26 -4.65 6.36 -8.07
N THR A 27 -5.01 5.85 -6.90
CA THR A 27 -5.74 6.61 -5.87
C THR A 27 -4.88 7.74 -5.32
N LEU A 28 -3.60 7.48 -5.04
CA LEU A 28 -2.69 8.43 -4.41
C LEU A 28 -2.10 9.44 -5.39
N ALA A 29 -2.15 9.14 -6.70
CA ALA A 29 -1.44 9.85 -7.77
C ALA A 29 0.08 9.89 -7.52
N CYS A 30 0.62 8.77 -7.03
CA CYS A 30 2.02 8.66 -6.61
C CYS A 30 2.74 7.52 -7.31
N GLY A 31 4.06 7.65 -7.45
CA GLY A 31 4.93 6.59 -7.91
C GLY A 31 5.11 5.51 -6.84
N GLY A 32 5.33 4.27 -7.26
CA GLY A 32 5.62 3.18 -6.35
C GLY A 32 6.02 1.89 -7.05
N VAL A 33 6.64 0.99 -6.29
CA VAL A 33 7.18 -0.29 -6.78
C VAL A 33 6.82 -1.41 -5.80
N VAL A 34 6.50 -2.58 -6.34
CA VAL A 34 6.38 -3.82 -5.56
C VAL A 34 7.73 -4.52 -5.62
N LYS A 35 8.37 -4.72 -4.47
CA LYS A 35 9.68 -5.35 -4.38
C LYS A 35 9.66 -6.34 -3.22
N ASP A 36 10.14 -7.57 -3.43
CA ASP A 36 10.26 -8.58 -2.36
C ASP A 36 8.97 -8.84 -1.55
N GLY A 37 7.80 -8.67 -2.17
CA GLY A 37 6.51 -8.85 -1.49
C GLY A 37 6.03 -7.62 -0.70
N VAL A 38 6.77 -6.51 -0.74
CA VAL A 38 6.39 -5.24 -0.13
C VAL A 38 6.06 -4.19 -1.19
N ILE A 39 5.14 -3.28 -0.86
CA ILE A 39 4.77 -2.16 -1.73
C ILE A 39 5.42 -0.90 -1.18
N LEU A 40 6.23 -0.25 -2.02
CA LEU A 40 6.92 1.00 -1.72
C LEU A 40 6.24 2.13 -2.48
N LEU A 41 5.76 3.15 -1.79
CA LEU A 41 5.10 4.32 -2.36
C LEU A 41 5.89 5.58 -2.04
N GLN A 42 6.09 6.44 -3.03
CA GLN A 42 6.74 7.74 -2.83
C GLN A 42 5.77 8.73 -2.20
N GLY A 43 6.19 9.36 -1.10
CA GLY A 43 5.37 10.27 -0.31
C GLY A 43 4.95 9.69 1.04
N ASP A 44 4.43 10.55 1.90
CA ASP A 44 3.75 10.14 3.13
C ASP A 44 2.24 10.10 2.87
N HIS A 45 1.71 8.89 2.79
CA HIS A 45 0.32 8.64 2.44
C HIS A 45 -0.36 7.66 3.39
N ARG A 46 0.15 7.50 4.61
CA ARG A 46 -0.32 6.53 5.61
C ARG A 46 -1.84 6.52 5.76
N ASP A 47 -2.48 7.68 5.97
CA ASP A 47 -3.93 7.81 6.10
C ASP A 47 -4.71 7.35 4.87
N ARG A 48 -4.22 7.73 3.68
CA ARG A 48 -4.88 7.40 2.41
C ARG A 48 -4.67 5.94 2.06
N VAL A 49 -3.50 5.39 2.35
CA VAL A 49 -3.19 3.96 2.20
C VAL A 49 -4.08 3.14 3.12
N ARG A 50 -4.21 3.51 4.40
CA ARG A 50 -5.11 2.85 5.35
C ARG A 50 -6.54 2.77 4.79
N LYS A 51 -7.11 3.89 4.36
CA LYS A 51 -8.45 3.92 3.76
C LYS A 51 -8.56 3.04 2.51
N ALA A 52 -7.60 3.15 1.60
CA ALA A 52 -7.60 2.36 0.37
C ALA A 52 -7.47 0.85 0.64
N LEU A 53 -6.68 0.43 1.62
CA LEU A 53 -6.57 -0.96 2.05
C LEU A 53 -7.90 -1.46 2.63
N VAL A 54 -8.59 -0.64 3.43
CA VAL A 54 -9.93 -0.96 3.96
C VAL A 54 -10.95 -1.10 2.83
N GLU A 55 -10.94 -0.21 1.84
CA GLU A 55 -11.79 -0.31 0.65
C GLU A 55 -11.49 -1.54 -0.22
N LEU A 56 -10.27 -2.09 -0.13
CA LEU A 56 -9.88 -3.34 -0.80
C LEU A 56 -10.36 -4.59 -0.05
N GLY A 57 -10.97 -4.44 1.13
CA GLY A 57 -11.50 -5.54 1.95
C GLY A 57 -10.55 -6.01 3.05
N LEU A 58 -9.47 -5.28 3.33
CA LEU A 58 -8.63 -5.55 4.50
C LEU A 58 -9.27 -4.94 5.75
N SER A 59 -9.29 -5.69 6.86
CA SER A 59 -9.81 -5.17 8.12
C SER A 59 -8.90 -4.07 8.66
N GLU A 60 -9.48 -2.93 9.02
CA GLU A 60 -8.74 -1.78 9.56
C GLU A 60 -7.98 -2.14 10.85
N GLU A 61 -8.51 -3.06 11.65
CA GLU A 61 -7.88 -3.59 12.87
C GLU A 61 -6.57 -4.35 12.60
N ASN A 62 -6.37 -4.85 11.39
CA ASN A 62 -5.17 -5.58 10.98
C ASN A 62 -4.12 -4.66 10.32
N ILE A 63 -4.38 -3.34 10.29
CA ILE A 63 -3.48 -2.36 9.68
C ILE A 63 -2.82 -1.55 10.79
N GLU A 64 -1.53 -1.80 10.99
CA GLU A 64 -0.70 -1.02 11.88
C GLU A 64 0.06 0.06 11.10
N VAL A 65 -0.03 1.31 11.56
CA VAL A 65 0.68 2.45 10.96
C VAL A 65 1.73 2.93 11.97
N ILE A 66 3.00 2.75 11.63
CA ILE A 66 4.17 3.17 12.43
C ILE A 66 4.84 4.41 11.84
#